data_AF-A0A397ZU93-F1
#
_entry.id   AF-A0A397ZU93-F1
#
_cell.length_a   1.000
_cell.length_b   1.000
_cell.length_c   1.000
_cell.angle_alpha   90.00
_cell.angle_beta   90.00
_cell.angle_gamma   90.00
#
_symmetry.space_group_name_H-M   'P 1'
#
loop_
_entity.id
_entity.type
_entity.pdbx_description
1 polymer ?
#
loop_
_entity_poly.entity_id
_entity_poly.type
_entity_poly.pdbx_seq_one_letter_code
_entity_poly.pdbx_strand_id
1 'polypeptide(L)'
;MVTLSAWPWGNYGNLKYLLYAPLAAQVAYSLAYQEDYSRAFWCLNILIICGLKGLVHVFWSVYNNMLWVSRTLRINPKGVDFKQIDHEWDWDNYILLQATLATMICYMSPPLMMINSTIPLAIPLWNTKGLIVLLVLHVTFSEPLYYFLHRYVHRNNYLFTNYHSFHHSSPVPNPMTGVGSISLIYGYAIMFDFLRCLGHCNVEIFYHKLFETLPILRYLIYTPTYHSLHHQDMETNFCLFMPIFDVLCNTLNPNSWELQKKIRLAAGEKKRVPEFVFLAHGVDVMSVMHAPFVFRSFGSIPYTMRFFLLPMWPVTFMVMLGMWVRSKTFLFTFYALRNHLCQTWAVPRLGFHNEALNGGGTLFVNKHPDLRVRVVHGNTLTAAVILNGVPKDVKEVFLIGATSKLGRAIALYLCRRGVRVLMLTLSVERFQKIQKEAPSEFQKYLVQVTKYNFAQHCKTWIVGKWLTGVVHACHAGGLVHMLEGWEHHEVGAIDVDRIDLVWEAAMRHGLSSVSSLTD
;
A
#
# COMPACT_ATOMS: atom_id res chain seq x y z
N MET A 1 2.04 -22.59 15.82
CA MET A 1 0.73 -22.98 16.37
C MET A 1 -0.30 -22.29 15.50
N VAL A 2 -1.07 -23.07 14.72
CA VAL A 2 -1.95 -22.53 13.66
C VAL A 2 -3.14 -21.86 14.33
N THR A 3 -3.11 -20.53 14.35
CA THR A 3 -4.25 -19.69 14.71
C THR A 3 -5.38 -19.95 13.72
N LEU A 4 -6.65 -19.90 14.17
CA LEU A 4 -7.81 -19.93 13.26
C LEU A 4 -7.78 -18.81 12.20
N SER A 5 -6.90 -17.82 12.35
CA SER A 5 -6.66 -16.81 11.32
C SER A 5 -6.21 -17.40 9.97
N ALA A 6 -5.53 -18.56 9.98
CA ALA A 6 -5.12 -19.30 8.78
C ALA A 6 -6.06 -20.47 8.43
N TRP A 7 -7.18 -20.66 9.14
CA TRP A 7 -8.00 -21.86 9.05
C TRP A 7 -9.23 -21.69 8.14
N PRO A 8 -9.73 -22.77 7.50
CA PRO A 8 -9.07 -24.04 7.16
C PRO A 8 -8.23 -23.97 5.88
N TRP A 9 -8.21 -22.84 5.17
CA TRP A 9 -7.64 -22.73 3.82
C TRP A 9 -6.27 -22.05 3.72
N GLY A 10 -5.57 -21.80 4.83
CA GLY A 10 -4.23 -21.20 4.81
C GLY A 10 -3.21 -21.99 4.00
N ASN A 11 -3.33 -23.32 3.98
CA ASN A 11 -2.49 -24.19 3.16
C ASN A 11 -2.74 -24.06 1.65
N TYR A 12 -3.89 -23.51 1.24
CA TYR A 12 -4.23 -23.35 -0.18
C TYR A 12 -3.65 -22.07 -0.79
N GLY A 13 -3.15 -21.13 0.03
CA GLY A 13 -2.71 -19.82 -0.44
C GLY A 13 -3.79 -19.17 -1.33
N ASN A 14 -3.41 -18.75 -2.55
CA ASN A 14 -4.36 -18.17 -3.52
C ASN A 14 -5.41 -19.16 -4.05
N LEU A 15 -5.25 -20.48 -3.87
CA LEU A 15 -6.26 -21.45 -4.28
C LEU A 15 -7.50 -21.43 -3.37
N LYS A 16 -7.46 -20.73 -2.23
CA LYS A 16 -8.63 -20.55 -1.35
C LYS A 16 -9.85 -19.96 -2.07
N TYR A 17 -9.64 -19.18 -3.14
CA TYR A 17 -10.73 -18.60 -3.93
C TYR A 17 -11.51 -19.64 -4.75
N LEU A 18 -10.99 -20.86 -4.92
CA LEU A 18 -11.76 -21.97 -5.52
C LEU A 18 -12.99 -22.36 -4.69
N LEU A 19 -13.06 -21.93 -3.42
CA LEU A 19 -14.27 -22.11 -2.60
C LEU A 19 -15.49 -21.36 -3.16
N TYR A 20 -15.29 -20.33 -3.99
CA TYR A 20 -16.37 -19.67 -4.73
C TYR A 20 -16.78 -20.41 -6.01
N ALA A 21 -15.98 -21.35 -6.50
CA ALA A 21 -16.21 -22.01 -7.78
C ALA A 21 -17.54 -22.78 -7.85
N PRO A 22 -17.99 -23.51 -6.81
CA PRO A 22 -19.30 -24.18 -6.84
C PRO A 22 -20.47 -23.19 -7.01
N LEU A 23 -20.40 -22.03 -6.35
CA LEU A 23 -21.43 -20.99 -6.49
C LEU A 23 -21.46 -20.41 -7.90
N ALA A 24 -20.29 -20.10 -8.47
CA ALA A 24 -20.17 -19.59 -9.83
C ALA A 24 -20.62 -20.64 -10.87
N ALA A 25 -20.26 -21.91 -10.66
CA ALA A 25 -20.67 -23.02 -11.51
C ALA A 25 -22.18 -23.23 -11.47
N GLN A 26 -22.82 -23.15 -10.30
CA GLN A 26 -24.28 -23.23 -10.19
C GLN A 26 -24.98 -22.11 -10.97
N VAL A 27 -24.48 -20.87 -10.87
CA VAL A 27 -25.01 -19.73 -11.64
C VAL A 27 -24.87 -19.99 -13.14
N ALA A 28 -23.68 -20.37 -13.60
CA ALA A 28 -23.41 -20.63 -15.02
C ALA A 28 -24.27 -21.79 -15.55
N TYR A 29 -24.42 -22.87 -14.78
CA TYR A 29 -25.24 -24.02 -15.12
C TYR A 29 -26.71 -23.62 -15.29
N SER A 30 -27.29 -22.96 -14.28
CA SER A 30 -28.69 -22.51 -14.33
C SER A 30 -28.96 -21.54 -15.48
N LEU A 31 -28.01 -20.66 -15.82
CA LEU A 31 -28.12 -19.78 -16.98
C LEU A 31 -28.05 -20.55 -18.32
N ALA A 32 -27.18 -21.56 -18.41
CA ALA A 32 -26.99 -22.34 -19.64
C ALA A 32 -28.17 -23.29 -19.94
N TYR A 33 -28.72 -23.91 -18.90
CA TYR A 33 -29.79 -24.90 -19.03
C TYR A 33 -31.19 -24.34 -18.75
N GLN A 34 -31.30 -23.06 -18.40
CA GLN A 34 -32.57 -22.38 -18.05
C GLN A 34 -33.33 -23.07 -16.89
N GLU A 35 -32.60 -23.70 -15.97
CA GLU A 35 -33.14 -24.45 -14.84
C GLU A 35 -32.79 -23.82 -13.48
N ASP A 36 -33.73 -23.88 -12.53
CA ASP A 36 -33.55 -23.49 -11.13
C ASP A 36 -32.94 -22.09 -10.88
N TYR A 37 -33.64 -21.07 -11.37
CA TYR A 37 -33.26 -19.67 -11.17
C TYR A 37 -33.23 -19.25 -9.69
N SER A 38 -33.92 -19.95 -8.79
CA SER A 38 -33.91 -19.64 -7.36
C SER A 38 -32.54 -19.93 -6.74
N ARG A 39 -31.95 -21.11 -6.98
CA ARG A 39 -30.61 -21.43 -6.49
C ARG A 39 -29.55 -20.52 -7.13
N ALA A 40 -29.66 -20.27 -8.43
CA ALA A 40 -28.76 -19.36 -9.13
C ALA A 40 -28.81 -17.94 -8.53
N PHE A 41 -30.00 -17.44 -8.20
CA PHE A 41 -30.18 -16.11 -7.62
C PHE A 41 -29.45 -15.99 -6.28
N TRP A 42 -29.64 -16.91 -5.34
CA TRP A 42 -28.96 -16.83 -4.04
C TRP A 42 -27.45 -17.02 -4.15
N CYS A 43 -26.97 -17.94 -5.02
CA CYS A 43 -25.54 -18.10 -5.28
C CYS A 43 -24.92 -16.81 -5.83
N LEU A 44 -25.59 -16.16 -6.78
CA LEU A 44 -25.17 -14.88 -7.34
C LEU A 44 -25.17 -13.77 -6.28
N ASN A 45 -26.20 -13.69 -5.43
CA ASN A 45 -26.25 -12.71 -4.34
C ASN A 45 -25.12 -12.90 -3.32
N ILE A 46 -24.80 -14.15 -2.94
CA ILE A 46 -23.65 -14.43 -2.05
C ILE A 46 -22.36 -13.91 -2.69
N LEU A 47 -22.10 -14.21 -3.97
CA LEU A 47 -20.92 -13.73 -4.69
C LEU A 47 -20.86 -12.20 -4.76
N ILE A 48 -21.98 -11.55 -5.07
CA ILE A 48 -22.09 -10.08 -5.11
C ILE A 48 -21.80 -9.49 -3.72
N ILE A 49 -22.41 -10.02 -2.66
CA ILE A 49 -22.19 -9.55 -1.28
C ILE A 49 -20.72 -9.71 -0.88
N CYS A 50 -20.09 -10.85 -1.20
CA CYS A 50 -18.66 -11.07 -0.93
C CYS A 50 -17.79 -10.05 -1.67
N GLY A 51 -18.08 -9.78 -2.94
CA GLY A 51 -17.42 -8.75 -3.73
C GLY A 51 -17.58 -7.36 -3.13
N LEU A 52 -18.80 -6.98 -2.74
CA LEU A 52 -19.09 -5.69 -2.12
C LEU A 52 -18.40 -5.53 -0.76
N LYS A 53 -18.36 -6.57 0.06
CA LYS A 53 -17.59 -6.58 1.32
C LYS A 53 -16.11 -6.37 1.07
N GLY A 54 -15.53 -7.12 0.13
CA GLY A 54 -14.13 -6.95 -0.28
C GLY A 54 -13.85 -5.51 -0.74
N LEU A 55 -14.75 -4.93 -1.54
CA LEU A 55 -14.66 -3.54 -1.96
C LEU A 55 -14.68 -2.56 -0.78
N VAL A 56 -15.57 -2.73 0.20
CA VAL A 56 -15.62 -1.87 1.40
C VAL A 56 -14.27 -1.86 2.12
N HIS A 57 -13.66 -3.02 2.35
CA HIS A 57 -12.33 -3.11 2.97
C HIS A 57 -11.25 -2.44 2.15
N VAL A 58 -11.24 -2.67 0.83
CA VAL A 58 -10.28 -2.03 -0.08
C VAL A 58 -10.47 -0.51 -0.08
N PHE A 59 -11.70 0.00 -0.18
CA PHE A 59 -11.99 1.44 -0.16
C PHE A 59 -11.50 2.11 1.13
N TRP A 60 -11.80 1.50 2.28
CA TRP A 60 -11.34 2.01 3.56
C TRP A 60 -9.82 1.95 3.69
N SER A 61 -9.19 0.86 3.23
CA SER A 61 -7.72 0.74 3.23
C SER A 61 -7.09 1.79 2.31
N VAL A 62 -7.66 2.03 1.14
CA VAL A 62 -7.23 3.08 0.21
C VAL A 62 -7.29 4.44 0.91
N TYR A 63 -8.44 4.80 1.48
CA TYR A 63 -8.60 6.06 2.21
C TYR A 63 -7.60 6.21 3.37
N ASN A 64 -7.41 5.14 4.17
CA ASN A 64 -6.45 5.11 5.28
C ASN A 64 -5.02 5.41 4.81
N ASN A 65 -4.63 4.88 3.63
CA ASN A 65 -3.29 4.99 3.06
C ASN A 65 -3.13 6.16 2.06
N MET A 66 -4.19 6.89 1.70
CA MET A 66 -4.11 8.13 0.91
C MET A 66 -3.57 9.28 1.77
N LEU A 67 -2.28 9.23 2.10
CA LEU A 67 -1.64 10.10 3.10
C LEU A 67 -1.75 11.60 2.81
N TRP A 68 -1.95 11.99 1.56
CA TRP A 68 -2.20 13.39 1.22
C TRP A 68 -3.58 13.90 1.64
N VAL A 69 -4.51 13.01 1.93
CA VAL A 69 -5.82 13.28 2.54
C VAL A 69 -5.79 12.97 4.04
N SER A 70 -5.23 11.82 4.42
CA SER A 70 -5.43 11.25 5.75
C SER A 70 -4.37 11.65 6.79
N ARG A 71 -3.15 12.03 6.39
CA ARG A 71 -2.00 12.17 7.31
C ARG A 71 -2.26 13.12 8.47
N THR A 72 -2.95 14.23 8.25
CA THR A 72 -3.17 15.26 9.28
C THR A 72 -4.10 14.80 10.39
N LEU A 73 -4.90 13.76 10.12
CA LEU A 73 -5.92 13.20 10.99
C LEU A 73 -5.54 11.81 11.53
N ARG A 74 -4.29 11.37 11.33
CA ARG A 74 -3.86 10.05 11.82
C ARG A 74 -3.87 9.99 13.34
N ILE A 75 -4.38 8.88 13.87
CA ILE A 75 -4.47 8.63 15.31
C ILE A 75 -3.12 8.14 15.84
N ASN A 76 -2.58 7.09 15.21
CA ASN A 76 -1.23 6.61 15.41
C ASN A 76 -0.30 7.23 14.34
N PRO A 77 0.67 8.08 14.73
CA PRO A 77 1.58 8.74 13.80
C PRO A 77 2.63 7.78 13.23
N LYS A 78 2.79 6.57 13.78
CA LYS A 78 3.77 5.60 13.30
C LYS A 78 3.41 5.12 11.89
N GLY A 79 4.47 4.83 11.12
CA GLY A 79 4.37 4.06 9.89
C GLY A 79 4.05 2.61 10.22
N VAL A 80 3.63 1.86 9.21
CA VAL A 80 3.30 0.44 9.35
C VAL A 80 4.42 -0.38 8.72
N ASP A 81 4.93 -1.38 9.44
CA ASP A 81 6.05 -2.21 9.00
C ASP A 81 5.61 -3.41 8.15
N PHE A 82 6.61 -4.21 7.70
CA PHE A 82 6.39 -5.42 6.92
C PHE A 82 5.74 -6.54 7.73
N LYS A 83 6.09 -6.68 9.01
CA LYS A 83 5.49 -7.72 9.87
C LYS A 83 3.98 -7.54 9.99
N GLN A 84 3.53 -6.31 10.18
CA GLN A 84 2.12 -6.00 10.20
C GLN A 84 1.45 -6.25 8.82
N ILE A 85 2.12 -5.93 7.71
CA ILE A 85 1.61 -6.28 6.36
C ILE A 85 1.37 -7.78 6.23
N ASP A 86 2.34 -8.58 6.67
CA ASP A 86 2.26 -10.04 6.58
C ASP A 86 1.13 -10.60 7.44
N HIS A 87 0.89 -10.02 8.64
CA HIS A 87 -0.26 -10.38 9.47
C HIS A 87 -1.60 -10.00 8.82
N GLU A 88 -1.64 -8.94 8.03
CA GLU A 88 -2.84 -8.44 7.35
C GLU A 88 -3.04 -9.07 5.96
N TRP A 89 -2.18 -10.01 5.56
CA TRP A 89 -2.18 -10.56 4.20
C TRP A 89 -3.49 -11.26 3.84
N ASP A 90 -3.99 -12.09 4.76
CA ASP A 90 -5.19 -12.90 4.59
C ASP A 90 -6.44 -12.26 5.23
N TRP A 91 -6.53 -10.93 5.17
CA TRP A 91 -7.63 -10.12 5.70
C TRP A 91 -9.03 -10.56 5.22
N ASP A 92 -9.11 -11.20 4.06
CA ASP A 92 -10.33 -11.63 3.39
C ASP A 92 -10.83 -13.03 3.81
N ASN A 93 -10.06 -13.76 4.64
CA ASN A 93 -10.44 -15.10 5.11
C ASN A 93 -11.82 -15.12 5.77
N TYR A 94 -12.17 -14.10 6.55
CA TYR A 94 -13.48 -14.07 7.20
C TYR A 94 -14.64 -13.91 6.19
N ILE A 95 -14.40 -13.26 5.03
CA ILE A 95 -15.41 -13.12 3.96
C ILE A 95 -15.67 -14.50 3.34
N LEU A 96 -14.62 -15.27 3.07
CA LEU A 96 -14.71 -16.66 2.59
C LEU A 96 -15.48 -17.55 3.58
N LEU A 97 -15.22 -17.40 4.88
CA LEU A 97 -15.93 -18.14 5.92
C LEU A 97 -17.43 -17.80 5.92
N GLN A 98 -17.76 -16.50 5.90
CA GLN A 98 -19.16 -16.06 5.86
C GLN A 98 -19.88 -16.51 4.59
N ALA A 99 -19.19 -16.51 3.44
CA ALA A 99 -19.74 -17.04 2.19
C ALA A 99 -20.09 -18.53 2.32
N THR A 100 -19.20 -19.31 2.93
CA THR A 100 -19.37 -20.75 3.13
C THR A 100 -20.50 -21.04 4.10
N LEU A 101 -20.58 -20.32 5.22
CA LEU A 101 -21.68 -20.41 6.18
C LEU A 101 -23.03 -20.00 5.55
N ALA A 102 -23.05 -18.90 4.80
CA ALA A 102 -24.23 -18.47 4.06
C ALA A 102 -24.69 -19.56 3.08
N THR A 103 -23.75 -20.16 2.35
CA THR A 103 -24.03 -21.29 1.46
C THR A 103 -24.63 -22.46 2.23
N MET A 104 -24.01 -22.90 3.33
CA MET A 104 -24.53 -24.00 4.15
C MET A 104 -25.97 -23.72 4.63
N ILE A 105 -26.23 -22.52 5.15
CA ILE A 105 -27.57 -22.13 5.60
C ILE A 105 -28.57 -22.21 4.44
N CYS A 106 -28.24 -21.65 3.28
CA CYS A 106 -29.12 -21.69 2.11
C CYS A 106 -29.48 -23.11 1.68
N TYR A 107 -28.55 -24.07 1.78
CA TYR A 107 -28.78 -25.47 1.45
C TYR A 107 -29.49 -26.26 2.57
N MET A 108 -29.29 -25.89 3.85
CA MET A 108 -29.89 -26.57 5.01
C MET A 108 -31.31 -26.09 5.32
N SER A 109 -31.72 -24.90 4.85
CA SER A 109 -33.09 -24.39 4.99
C SER A 109 -33.84 -24.18 3.65
N PRO A 110 -34.03 -25.23 2.80
CA PRO A 110 -34.74 -25.08 1.53
C PRO A 110 -36.16 -24.47 1.62
N PRO A 111 -37.02 -24.83 2.60
CA PRO A 111 -38.40 -24.32 2.65
C PRO A 111 -38.50 -22.81 2.89
N LEU A 112 -37.54 -22.21 3.61
CA LEU A 112 -37.47 -20.76 3.87
C LEU A 112 -37.00 -19.97 2.65
N MET A 113 -36.27 -20.60 1.73
CA MET A 113 -35.72 -19.97 0.52
C MET A 113 -36.57 -20.18 -0.74
N MET A 114 -37.55 -21.08 -0.71
CA MET A 114 -38.51 -21.32 -1.80
C MET A 114 -39.74 -20.39 -1.76
N ILE A 115 -39.57 -19.13 -1.33
CA ILE A 115 -40.66 -18.15 -1.39
C ILE A 115 -40.85 -17.71 -2.85
N ASN A 116 -41.93 -18.21 -3.46
CA ASN A 116 -42.47 -17.92 -4.79
C ASN A 116 -41.56 -18.24 -6.00
N SER A 117 -41.54 -19.51 -6.36
CA SER A 117 -41.01 -20.10 -7.59
C SER A 117 -41.65 -19.60 -8.90
N THR A 118 -42.34 -18.45 -8.92
CA THR A 118 -43.01 -17.94 -10.12
C THR A 118 -42.53 -16.57 -10.61
N ILE A 119 -41.76 -15.79 -9.85
CA ILE A 119 -41.15 -14.55 -10.38
C ILE A 119 -39.80 -14.26 -9.66
N PRO A 120 -38.65 -14.22 -10.35
CA PRO A 120 -37.33 -13.90 -9.77
C PRO A 120 -37.19 -12.48 -9.18
N LEU A 121 -38.26 -11.68 -9.19
CA LEU A 121 -38.28 -10.24 -8.88
C LEU A 121 -39.13 -9.85 -7.66
N ALA A 122 -39.71 -10.82 -6.93
CA ALA A 122 -40.68 -10.52 -5.88
C ALA A 122 -40.07 -10.23 -4.49
N ILE A 123 -38.75 -10.41 -4.30
CA ILE A 123 -38.08 -9.89 -3.11
C ILE A 123 -37.77 -8.42 -3.37
N PRO A 124 -38.36 -7.47 -2.63
CA PRO A 124 -38.08 -6.08 -2.84
C PRO A 124 -36.59 -5.81 -2.62
N LEU A 125 -35.94 -5.11 -3.56
CA LEU A 125 -34.54 -4.66 -3.45
C LEU A 125 -34.28 -3.90 -2.14
N TRP A 126 -35.32 -3.32 -1.54
CA TRP A 126 -35.27 -2.56 -0.31
C TRP A 126 -36.46 -2.87 0.61
N ASN A 127 -36.19 -3.14 1.89
CA ASN A 127 -37.21 -3.38 2.91
C ASN A 127 -36.90 -2.60 4.19
N THR A 128 -37.59 -1.48 4.40
CA THR A 128 -37.42 -0.63 5.59
C THR A 128 -37.78 -1.33 6.90
N LYS A 129 -38.81 -2.19 6.90
CA LYS A 129 -39.21 -2.96 8.08
C LYS A 129 -38.11 -3.96 8.46
N GLY A 130 -37.54 -4.64 7.48
CA GLY A 130 -36.39 -5.53 7.67
C GLY A 130 -35.18 -4.80 8.24
N LEU A 131 -34.90 -3.58 7.75
CA LEU A 131 -33.83 -2.74 8.29
C LEU A 131 -34.06 -2.34 9.76
N ILE A 132 -35.29 -1.98 10.14
CA ILE A 132 -35.64 -1.66 11.53
C ILE A 132 -35.48 -2.90 12.42
N VAL A 133 -35.95 -4.07 11.98
CA VAL A 133 -35.78 -5.33 12.72
C VAL A 133 -34.30 -5.65 12.90
N LEU A 134 -33.49 -5.50 11.85
CA LEU A 134 -32.04 -5.71 11.92
C LEU A 134 -31.38 -4.75 12.92
N LEU A 135 -31.78 -3.48 12.92
CA LEU A 135 -31.26 -2.48 13.86
C LEU A 135 -31.63 -2.82 15.30
N VAL A 136 -32.89 -3.19 15.56
CA VAL A 136 -33.33 -3.61 16.90
C VAL A 136 -32.56 -4.85 17.35
N LEU A 137 -32.48 -5.89 16.52
CA LEU A 137 -31.71 -7.10 16.83
C LEU A 137 -30.24 -6.78 17.11
N HIS A 138 -29.66 -5.86 16.35
CA HIS A 138 -28.29 -5.44 16.56
C HIS A 138 -28.08 -4.74 17.92
N VAL A 139 -28.91 -3.75 18.24
CA VAL A 139 -28.80 -2.97 19.49
C VAL A 139 -29.12 -3.82 20.72
N THR A 140 -30.15 -4.68 20.64
CA THR A 140 -30.64 -5.40 21.83
C THR A 140 -30.01 -6.78 22.03
N PHE A 141 -29.46 -7.41 20.98
CA PHE A 141 -28.83 -8.73 21.09
C PHE A 141 -27.37 -8.72 20.67
N SER A 142 -27.05 -8.27 19.45
CA SER A 142 -25.68 -8.38 18.92
C SER A 142 -24.67 -7.56 19.69
N GLU A 143 -24.98 -6.32 20.04
CA GLU A 143 -24.09 -5.42 20.79
C GLU A 143 -23.79 -5.92 22.21
N PRO A 144 -24.79 -6.23 23.07
CA PRO A 144 -24.51 -6.81 24.39
C PRO A 144 -23.74 -8.13 24.30
N LEU A 145 -24.16 -9.03 23.40
CA LEU A 145 -23.52 -10.32 23.24
C LEU A 145 -22.05 -10.18 22.83
N TYR A 146 -21.76 -9.31 21.86
CA TYR A 146 -20.40 -9.01 21.46
C TYR A 146 -19.62 -8.41 22.62
N TYR A 147 -20.15 -7.40 23.30
CA TYR A 147 -19.48 -6.72 24.42
C TYR A 147 -19.02 -7.72 25.50
N PHE A 148 -19.93 -8.58 25.97
CA PHE A 148 -19.60 -9.55 27.02
C PHE A 148 -18.63 -10.63 26.54
N LEU A 149 -18.81 -11.14 25.31
CA LEU A 149 -17.90 -12.12 24.73
C LEU A 149 -16.51 -11.54 24.53
N HIS A 150 -16.41 -10.34 23.97
CA HIS A 150 -15.16 -9.64 23.72
C HIS A 150 -14.39 -9.41 25.03
N ARG A 151 -15.08 -8.90 26.06
CA ARG A 151 -14.50 -8.72 27.40
C ARG A 151 -14.08 -10.05 28.04
N TYR A 152 -14.86 -11.12 27.86
CA TYR A 152 -14.51 -12.46 28.35
C TYR A 152 -13.25 -13.01 27.66
N VAL A 153 -13.15 -12.83 26.34
CA VAL A 153 -11.98 -13.25 25.57
C VAL A 153 -10.72 -12.51 26.02
N HIS A 154 -10.81 -11.21 26.35
CA HIS A 154 -9.70 -10.45 26.94
C HIS A 154 -9.26 -10.96 28.32
N ARG A 155 -10.21 -11.41 29.15
CA ARG A 155 -9.91 -11.92 30.50
C ARG A 155 -9.36 -13.35 30.50
N ASN A 156 -9.72 -14.14 29.51
CA ASN A 156 -9.31 -15.54 29.43
C ASN A 156 -8.01 -15.67 28.63
N ASN A 157 -6.89 -15.96 29.31
CA ASN A 157 -5.56 -16.07 28.68
C ASN A 157 -5.52 -17.04 27.49
N TYR A 158 -6.21 -18.17 27.55
CA TYR A 158 -6.25 -19.13 26.46
C TYR A 158 -7.00 -18.56 25.24
N LEU A 159 -8.17 -17.97 25.47
CA LEU A 159 -8.97 -17.38 24.40
C LEU A 159 -8.29 -16.15 23.80
N PHE A 160 -7.73 -15.28 24.64
CA PHE A 160 -6.94 -14.14 24.19
C PHE A 160 -5.78 -14.60 23.31
N THR A 161 -4.90 -15.46 23.84
CA THR A 161 -3.67 -15.88 23.15
C THR A 161 -3.95 -16.54 21.81
N ASN A 162 -4.98 -17.39 21.71
CA ASN A 162 -5.22 -18.19 20.51
C ASN A 162 -6.23 -17.59 19.52
N TYR A 163 -7.11 -16.67 19.97
CA TYR A 163 -8.24 -16.19 19.17
C TYR A 163 -8.37 -14.67 19.06
N HIS A 164 -7.58 -13.90 19.82
CA HIS A 164 -7.74 -12.44 19.85
C HIS A 164 -6.41 -11.66 19.83
N SER A 165 -5.31 -12.25 20.31
CA SER A 165 -3.97 -11.65 20.29
C SER A 165 -3.54 -11.23 18.88
N PHE A 166 -3.94 -12.01 17.86
CA PHE A 166 -3.65 -11.73 16.46
C PHE A 166 -4.30 -10.43 15.99
N HIS A 167 -5.51 -10.11 16.45
CA HIS A 167 -6.17 -8.85 16.16
C HIS A 167 -5.37 -7.65 16.72
N HIS A 168 -4.83 -7.78 17.92
CA HIS A 168 -3.98 -6.78 18.58
C HIS A 168 -2.54 -6.77 18.08
N SER A 169 -2.15 -7.70 17.21
CA SER A 169 -0.79 -7.79 16.67
C SER A 169 -0.47 -6.69 15.64
N SER A 170 -1.49 -5.94 15.19
CA SER A 170 -1.36 -4.78 14.31
C SER A 170 -1.40 -3.48 15.12
N PRO A 171 -0.25 -2.94 15.57
CA PRO A 171 -0.20 -1.77 16.45
C PRO A 171 -0.72 -0.48 15.79
N VAL A 172 -0.78 -0.44 14.46
CA VAL A 172 -1.41 0.65 13.71
C VAL A 172 -2.69 0.11 13.10
N PRO A 173 -3.88 0.45 13.63
CA PRO A 173 -5.13 -0.08 13.09
C PRO A 173 -5.24 0.11 11.57
N ASN A 174 -5.70 -0.93 10.89
CA ASN A 174 -5.98 -0.89 9.46
C ASN A 174 -7.32 -1.58 9.18
N PRO A 175 -8.10 -1.11 8.20
CA PRO A 175 -9.27 -1.85 7.70
C PRO A 175 -8.98 -3.31 7.31
N MET A 176 -7.72 -3.65 7.02
CA MET A 176 -7.26 -5.03 6.76
C MET A 176 -6.89 -5.83 8.02
N THR A 177 -6.86 -5.24 9.23
CA THR A 177 -6.56 -5.88 10.54
C THR A 177 -7.68 -6.85 11.01
N GLY A 178 -8.36 -7.47 10.07
CA GLY A 178 -9.69 -8.06 10.26
C GLY A 178 -9.74 -9.58 10.35
N VAL A 179 -8.62 -10.28 10.60
CA VAL A 179 -8.61 -11.74 10.54
C VAL A 179 -9.39 -12.33 11.72
N GLY A 180 -10.63 -12.72 11.43
CA GLY A 180 -11.53 -13.61 12.17
C GLY A 180 -11.36 -13.75 13.69
N SER A 181 -11.99 -12.89 14.50
CA SER A 181 -12.42 -13.33 15.83
C SER A 181 -13.69 -14.19 15.68
N ILE A 182 -13.80 -15.26 16.49
CA ILE A 182 -14.93 -16.21 16.51
C ILE A 182 -16.30 -15.51 16.59
N SER A 183 -16.35 -14.29 17.15
CA SER A 183 -17.56 -13.49 17.27
C SER A 183 -18.19 -13.05 15.93
N LEU A 184 -17.53 -13.27 14.78
CA LEU A 184 -17.96 -12.82 13.44
C LEU A 184 -18.90 -13.77 12.68
N ILE A 185 -19.43 -14.80 13.33
CA ILE A 185 -20.29 -15.83 12.70
C ILE A 185 -21.74 -15.36 12.46
N TYR A 186 -22.13 -14.16 12.91
CA TYR A 186 -23.50 -13.67 12.71
C TYR A 186 -23.71 -13.11 11.29
N GLY A 187 -24.91 -13.32 10.73
CA GLY A 187 -25.31 -12.80 9.41
C GLY A 187 -25.25 -11.28 9.38
N TYR A 188 -24.23 -10.72 8.72
CA TYR A 188 -23.86 -9.32 8.85
C TYR A 188 -24.05 -8.57 7.53
N ALA A 189 -24.80 -7.47 7.61
CA ALA A 189 -25.00 -6.54 6.51
C ALA A 189 -23.71 -5.75 6.21
N ILE A 190 -23.55 -5.34 4.95
CA ILE A 190 -22.43 -4.51 4.45
C ILE A 190 -22.19 -3.25 5.32
N MET A 191 -23.26 -2.69 5.89
CA MET A 191 -23.21 -1.56 6.83
C MET A 191 -22.32 -1.83 8.05
N PHE A 192 -22.33 -3.05 8.58
CA PHE A 192 -21.50 -3.39 9.74
C PHE A 192 -20.03 -3.58 9.35
N ASP A 193 -19.73 -4.10 8.16
CA ASP A 193 -18.36 -4.11 7.65
C ASP A 193 -17.84 -2.68 7.45
N PHE A 194 -18.70 -1.78 7.00
CA PHE A 194 -18.38 -0.36 6.91
C PHE A 194 -18.04 0.25 8.28
N LEU A 195 -18.90 0.05 9.30
CA LEU A 195 -18.65 0.56 10.65
C LEU A 195 -17.41 -0.07 11.30
N ARG A 196 -17.14 -1.35 11.03
CA ARG A 196 -15.95 -2.05 11.47
C ARG A 196 -14.70 -1.46 10.84
N CYS A 197 -14.68 -1.32 9.51
CA CYS A 197 -13.56 -0.72 8.79
C CYS A 197 -13.32 0.73 9.23
N LEU A 198 -14.39 1.47 9.51
CA LEU A 198 -14.31 2.81 10.08
C LEU A 198 -13.56 2.80 11.42
N GLY A 199 -13.93 1.92 12.36
CA GLY A 199 -13.24 1.82 13.66
C GLY A 199 -11.77 1.42 13.54
N HIS A 200 -11.45 0.54 12.59
CA HIS A 200 -10.06 0.11 12.33
C HIS A 200 -9.28 1.10 11.45
N CYS A 201 -9.88 2.20 11.03
CA CYS A 201 -9.19 3.21 10.27
C CYS A 201 -8.24 3.99 11.19
N ASN A 202 -6.97 4.15 10.81
CA ASN A 202 -6.02 4.96 11.58
C ASN A 202 -6.20 6.46 11.26
N VAL A 203 -7.43 6.92 11.02
CA VAL A 203 -7.76 8.28 10.61
C VAL A 203 -9.00 8.73 11.36
N GLU A 204 -8.94 9.86 12.06
CA GLU A 204 -10.11 10.39 12.76
C GLU A 204 -11.03 11.19 11.83
N ILE A 205 -12.22 10.63 11.61
CA ILE A 205 -13.19 11.10 10.62
C ILE A 205 -14.20 12.06 11.26
N PHE A 206 -14.60 11.77 12.50
CA PHE A 206 -15.61 12.55 13.21
C PHE A 206 -15.02 13.86 13.71
N TYR A 207 -15.67 14.95 13.35
CA TYR A 207 -15.31 16.26 13.89
C TYR A 207 -15.86 16.41 15.31
N HIS A 208 -15.04 16.88 16.26
CA HIS A 208 -15.40 16.95 17.68
C HIS A 208 -16.70 17.73 17.95
N LYS A 209 -17.00 18.77 17.16
CA LYS A 209 -18.22 19.55 17.32
C LYS A 209 -19.50 18.73 17.16
N LEU A 210 -19.48 17.65 16.36
CA LEU A 210 -20.65 16.76 16.22
C LEU A 210 -21.10 16.24 17.59
N PHE A 211 -20.13 15.80 18.38
CA PHE A 211 -20.36 15.23 19.70
C PHE A 211 -20.53 16.29 20.80
N GLU A 212 -20.10 17.54 20.57
CA GLU A 212 -20.41 18.67 21.46
C GLU A 212 -21.85 19.15 21.24
N THR A 213 -22.32 19.20 19.99
CA THR A 213 -23.70 19.58 19.64
C THR A 213 -24.72 18.50 20.01
N LEU A 214 -24.40 17.23 19.79
CA LEU A 214 -25.26 16.09 20.10
C LEU A 214 -24.53 15.08 21.00
N PRO A 215 -24.46 15.32 22.32
CA PRO A 215 -23.69 14.48 23.24
C PRO A 215 -24.11 13.02 23.25
N ILE A 216 -25.39 12.73 22.99
CA ILE A 216 -25.91 11.35 22.95
C ILE A 216 -25.21 10.48 21.90
N LEU A 217 -24.75 11.07 20.79
CA LEU A 217 -24.07 10.33 19.72
C LEU A 217 -22.76 9.69 20.18
N ARG A 218 -22.11 10.25 21.22
CA ARG A 218 -20.89 9.69 21.83
C ARG A 218 -21.10 8.26 22.34
N TYR A 219 -22.34 7.91 22.69
CA TYR A 219 -22.69 6.62 23.26
C TYR A 219 -23.31 5.66 22.24
N LEU A 220 -23.75 6.18 21.10
CA LEU A 220 -24.39 5.41 20.04
C LEU A 220 -23.45 5.02 18.90
N ILE A 221 -22.34 5.76 18.71
CA ILE A 221 -21.40 5.53 17.62
C ILE A 221 -19.97 5.68 18.16
N TYR A 222 -19.21 4.60 18.14
CA TYR A 222 -17.78 4.62 18.42
C TYR A 222 -16.98 5.29 17.28
N THR A 223 -15.85 5.90 17.61
CA THR A 223 -14.98 6.58 16.64
C THR A 223 -13.76 5.72 16.29
N PRO A 224 -13.05 6.02 15.20
CA PRO A 224 -11.76 5.36 14.93
C PRO A 224 -10.77 5.60 16.07
N THR A 225 -10.79 6.78 16.73
CA THR A 225 -9.99 7.05 17.93
C THR A 225 -10.34 6.11 19.09
N TYR A 226 -11.64 5.89 19.33
CA TYR A 226 -12.12 4.99 20.39
C TYR A 226 -11.55 3.58 20.24
N HIS A 227 -11.67 3.01 19.04
CA HIS A 227 -11.20 1.65 18.77
C HIS A 227 -9.67 1.58 18.72
N SER A 228 -9.00 2.62 18.24
CA SER A 228 -7.53 2.70 18.27
C SER A 228 -6.98 2.74 19.70
N LEU A 229 -7.71 3.31 20.66
CA LEU A 229 -7.34 3.28 22.07
C LEU A 229 -7.52 1.90 22.68
N HIS A 230 -8.55 1.13 22.28
CA HIS A 230 -8.70 -0.26 22.71
C HIS A 230 -7.47 -1.13 22.33
N HIS A 231 -6.89 -0.91 21.14
CA HIS A 231 -5.65 -1.57 20.72
C HIS A 231 -4.40 -1.15 21.52
N GLN A 232 -4.44 0.01 22.17
CA GLN A 232 -3.34 0.52 23.00
C GLN A 232 -3.51 0.18 24.48
N ASP A 233 -4.76 0.14 24.93
CA ASP A 233 -5.20 -0.12 26.30
C ASP A 233 -6.30 -1.17 26.27
N MET A 234 -5.86 -2.43 26.29
CA MET A 234 -6.68 -3.63 26.11
C MET A 234 -7.68 -3.90 27.25
N GLU A 235 -7.69 -3.06 28.29
CA GLU A 235 -8.63 -3.16 29.41
C GLU A 235 -9.86 -2.25 29.26
N THR A 236 -9.94 -1.50 28.16
CA THR A 236 -10.99 -0.49 27.92
C THR A 236 -11.63 -0.65 26.54
N ASN A 237 -12.80 -0.02 26.35
CA ASN A 237 -13.45 0.15 25.04
C ASN A 237 -13.81 -1.17 24.32
N PHE A 238 -14.69 -1.99 24.90
CA PHE A 238 -15.03 -3.34 24.39
C PHE A 238 -16.24 -3.41 23.45
N CYS A 239 -17.03 -2.35 23.31
CA CYS A 239 -18.24 -2.35 22.46
C CYS A 239 -17.94 -2.71 21.01
N LEU A 240 -18.96 -3.20 20.29
CA LEU A 240 -18.82 -3.41 18.85
C LEU A 240 -18.88 -2.08 18.11
N PHE A 241 -19.99 -1.35 18.24
CA PHE A 241 -20.16 -0.01 17.67
C PHE A 241 -20.76 1.02 18.65
N MET A 242 -21.32 0.60 19.79
CA MET A 242 -22.05 1.47 20.72
C MET A 242 -21.36 1.61 22.09
N PRO A 243 -20.64 2.72 22.36
CA PRO A 243 -19.94 2.93 23.63
C PRO A 243 -20.81 2.97 24.89
N ILE A 244 -22.14 3.01 24.77
CA ILE A 244 -23.06 2.95 25.91
C ILE A 244 -22.79 1.74 26.82
N PHE A 245 -22.42 0.59 26.26
CA PHE A 245 -22.13 -0.61 27.06
C PHE A 245 -20.86 -0.46 27.91
N ASP A 246 -19.84 0.22 27.38
CA ASP A 246 -18.63 0.56 28.12
C ASP A 246 -18.90 1.58 29.23
N VAL A 247 -19.84 2.51 29.02
CA VAL A 247 -20.29 3.41 30.10
C VAL A 247 -21.01 2.64 31.19
N LEU A 248 -22.00 1.82 30.82
CA LEU A 248 -22.81 1.04 31.77
C LEU A 248 -21.96 0.07 32.60
N CYS A 249 -20.89 -0.47 32.02
CA CYS A 249 -20.00 -1.43 32.66
C CYS A 249 -18.69 -0.84 33.19
N ASN A 250 -18.55 0.49 33.16
CA ASN A 250 -17.38 1.25 33.61
C ASN A 250 -16.05 0.79 32.98
N THR A 251 -16.05 0.61 31.66
CA THR A 251 -14.87 0.23 30.84
C THR A 251 -14.56 1.24 29.73
N LEU A 252 -15.20 2.42 29.73
CA LEU A 252 -14.91 3.49 28.78
C LEU A 252 -13.53 4.10 29.03
N ASN A 253 -12.68 4.15 28.01
CA ASN A 253 -11.39 4.83 28.10
C ASN A 253 -11.59 6.35 28.24
N PRO A 254 -11.06 6.99 29.32
CA PRO A 254 -11.27 8.40 29.57
C PRO A 254 -10.66 9.32 28.51
N ASN A 255 -9.65 8.83 27.76
CA ASN A 255 -8.97 9.61 26.73
C ASN A 255 -9.71 9.65 25.38
N SER A 256 -10.78 8.87 25.20
CA SER A 256 -11.43 8.69 23.89
C SER A 256 -11.84 10.02 23.25
N TRP A 257 -12.48 10.91 24.00
CA TRP A 257 -12.98 12.18 23.46
C TRP A 257 -11.90 13.26 23.38
N GLU A 258 -11.02 13.33 24.39
CA GLU A 258 -9.95 14.31 24.41
C GLU A 258 -8.93 14.06 23.29
N LEU A 259 -8.56 12.80 23.03
CA LEU A 259 -7.67 12.45 21.93
C LEU A 259 -8.31 12.76 20.57
N GLN A 260 -9.59 12.41 20.39
CA GLN A 260 -10.33 12.70 19.16
C GLN A 260 -10.33 14.21 18.88
N LYS A 261 -10.68 15.02 19.88
CA LYS A 261 -10.70 16.48 19.79
C LYS A 261 -9.32 17.04 19.48
N LYS A 262 -8.28 16.57 20.18
CA LYS A 262 -6.89 16.97 19.96
C LYS A 262 -6.45 16.71 18.51
N ILE A 263 -6.73 15.53 17.96
CA ILE A 263 -6.36 15.19 16.57
C ILE A 263 -7.04 16.14 15.58
N ARG A 264 -8.34 16.41 15.77
CA ARG A 264 -9.11 17.29 14.87
C ARG A 264 -8.65 18.74 14.94
N LEU A 265 -8.27 19.24 16.11
CA LEU A 265 -7.73 20.59 16.26
C LEU A 265 -6.31 20.70 15.67
N ALA A 266 -5.47 19.68 15.87
CA ALA A 266 -4.11 19.63 15.36
C ALA A 266 -4.00 19.39 13.84
N ALA A 267 -5.13 19.17 13.14
CA ALA A 267 -5.15 18.92 11.71
C ALA A 267 -4.62 20.11 10.88
N GLY A 268 -4.80 21.34 11.39
CA GLY A 268 -4.33 22.58 10.75
C GLY A 268 -2.90 23.00 11.14
N GLU A 269 -2.27 22.30 12.09
CA GLU A 269 -0.94 22.67 12.59
C GLU A 269 0.18 22.29 11.61
N LYS A 270 1.28 23.06 11.65
CA LYS A 270 2.50 22.75 10.88
C LYS A 270 3.06 21.41 11.37
N LYS A 271 3.13 20.43 10.47
CA LYS A 271 3.73 19.11 10.76
C LYS A 271 5.26 19.18 10.68
N ARG A 272 5.92 18.23 11.35
CA ARG A 272 7.37 18.02 11.28
C ARG A 272 7.83 17.96 9.83
N VAL A 273 8.86 18.75 9.51
CA VAL A 273 9.53 18.71 8.19
C VAL A 273 10.35 17.41 8.13
N PRO A 274 10.24 16.62 7.04
CA PRO A 274 11.06 15.42 6.88
C PRO A 274 12.53 15.77 6.67
N GLU A 275 13.42 14.86 7.02
CA GLU A 275 14.86 15.08 6.85
C GLU A 275 15.24 15.07 5.37
N PHE A 276 14.62 14.20 4.58
CA PHE A 276 14.70 14.26 3.13
C PHE A 276 13.38 13.78 2.48
N VAL A 277 13.24 14.14 1.21
CA VAL A 277 12.17 13.68 0.33
C VAL A 277 12.77 12.94 -0.86
N PHE A 278 12.40 11.67 -1.03
CA PHE A 278 12.60 10.95 -2.27
C PHE A 278 11.49 11.31 -3.26
N LEU A 279 11.85 11.79 -4.45
CA LEU A 279 10.86 12.14 -5.47
C LEU A 279 10.64 10.97 -6.43
N ALA A 280 9.41 10.45 -6.45
CA ALA A 280 9.00 9.31 -7.28
C ALA A 280 7.97 9.70 -8.33
N HIS A 281 7.81 8.85 -9.35
CA HIS A 281 6.75 8.95 -10.34
C HIS A 281 6.33 7.54 -10.79
N GLY A 282 5.11 7.42 -11.32
CA GLY A 282 4.67 6.15 -11.91
C GLY A 282 5.33 5.90 -13.25
N VAL A 283 5.50 4.63 -13.63
CA VAL A 283 6.08 4.26 -14.94
C VAL A 283 4.96 4.13 -15.97
N ASP A 284 3.98 3.29 -15.66
CA ASP A 284 2.81 3.00 -16.46
C ASP A 284 1.55 2.77 -15.59
N VAL A 285 0.39 2.61 -16.23
CA VAL A 285 -0.91 2.45 -15.55
C VAL A 285 -0.97 1.18 -14.68
N MET A 286 -0.33 0.08 -15.11
CA MET A 286 -0.30 -1.16 -14.33
C MET A 286 0.59 -1.01 -13.10
N SER A 287 1.74 -0.34 -13.25
CA SER A 287 2.68 -0.09 -12.15
C SER A 287 2.07 0.75 -11.03
N VAL A 288 1.19 1.71 -11.33
CA VAL A 288 0.55 2.54 -10.29
C VAL A 288 -0.53 1.80 -9.50
N MET A 289 -1.08 0.70 -10.02
CA MET A 289 -1.99 -0.16 -9.25
C MET A 289 -1.25 -0.96 -8.15
N HIS A 290 0.08 -1.03 -8.20
CA HIS A 290 0.93 -1.54 -7.12
C HIS A 290 1.28 -0.47 -6.07
N ALA A 291 0.74 0.75 -6.18
CA ALA A 291 0.97 1.76 -5.16
C ALA A 291 0.46 1.28 -3.78
N PRO A 292 1.19 1.53 -2.67
CA PRO A 292 0.78 1.07 -1.34
C PRO A 292 -0.59 1.57 -0.89
N PHE A 293 -1.04 2.71 -1.42
CA PHE A 293 -2.37 3.24 -1.13
C PHE A 293 -3.49 2.64 -1.99
N VAL A 294 -3.18 1.86 -3.04
CA VAL A 294 -4.18 1.15 -3.85
C VAL A 294 -4.33 -0.26 -3.30
N PHE A 295 -3.25 -1.04 -3.38
CA PHE A 295 -3.18 -2.39 -2.83
C PHE A 295 -1.86 -2.53 -2.06
N ARG A 296 -1.94 -2.35 -0.75
CA ARG A 296 -0.78 -2.43 0.14
C ARG A 296 -0.02 -3.74 0.02
N SER A 297 -0.74 -4.87 -0.09
CA SER A 297 -0.16 -6.21 -0.28
C SER A 297 0.57 -6.37 -1.62
N PHE A 298 0.14 -5.68 -2.68
CA PHE A 298 0.86 -5.70 -3.96
C PHE A 298 2.05 -4.74 -3.97
N GLY A 299 2.01 -3.68 -3.17
CA GLY A 299 3.13 -2.77 -2.96
C GLY A 299 4.26 -3.35 -2.10
N SER A 300 4.02 -4.42 -1.34
CA SER A 300 5.04 -5.09 -0.51
C SER A 300 5.79 -6.21 -1.24
N ILE A 301 5.44 -6.51 -2.49
CA ILE A 301 6.08 -7.55 -3.30
C ILE A 301 6.62 -6.95 -4.61
N PRO A 302 7.62 -7.60 -5.25
CA PRO A 302 8.11 -7.15 -6.54
C PRO A 302 6.99 -7.01 -7.57
N TYR A 303 7.08 -5.95 -8.38
CA TYR A 303 6.10 -5.67 -9.43
C TYR A 303 6.05 -6.81 -10.46
N THR A 304 4.84 -7.30 -10.70
CA THR A 304 4.51 -8.23 -11.79
C THR A 304 3.18 -7.81 -12.41
N MET A 305 3.04 -8.01 -13.72
CA MET A 305 1.77 -7.73 -14.39
C MET A 305 0.73 -8.78 -13.93
N ARG A 306 -0.37 -8.30 -13.36
CA ARG A 306 -1.47 -9.15 -12.87
C ARG A 306 -2.68 -8.96 -13.76
N PHE A 307 -2.96 -9.94 -14.62
CA PHE A 307 -4.05 -9.90 -15.60
C PHE A 307 -5.42 -9.64 -14.96
N PHE A 308 -5.66 -10.16 -13.76
CA PHE A 308 -6.93 -9.93 -13.05
C PHE A 308 -7.17 -8.47 -12.63
N LEU A 309 -6.15 -7.60 -12.70
CA LEU A 309 -6.29 -6.15 -12.47
C LEU A 309 -6.69 -5.38 -13.74
N LEU A 310 -6.72 -6.01 -14.91
CA LEU A 310 -7.12 -5.35 -16.16
C LEU A 310 -8.51 -4.69 -16.09
N PRO A 311 -9.53 -5.27 -15.43
CA PRO A 311 -10.82 -4.59 -15.26
C PRO A 311 -10.74 -3.25 -14.52
N MET A 312 -9.74 -3.06 -13.64
CA MET A 312 -9.51 -1.80 -12.92
C MET A 312 -8.73 -0.78 -13.75
N TRP A 313 -8.18 -1.19 -14.89
CA TRP A 313 -7.34 -0.34 -15.73
C TRP A 313 -8.06 0.94 -16.20
N PRO A 314 -9.30 0.90 -16.74
CA PRO A 314 -9.97 2.11 -17.22
C PRO A 314 -10.23 3.11 -16.08
N VAL A 315 -10.64 2.62 -14.92
CA VAL A 315 -10.85 3.45 -13.73
C VAL A 315 -9.55 4.09 -13.27
N THR A 316 -8.47 3.30 -13.20
CA THR A 316 -7.14 3.77 -12.82
C THR A 316 -6.62 4.83 -13.79
N PHE A 317 -6.82 4.62 -15.09
CA PHE A 317 -6.45 5.57 -16.13
C PHE A 317 -7.20 6.91 -15.96
N MET A 318 -8.51 6.88 -15.68
CA MET A 318 -9.30 8.09 -15.44
C MET A 318 -8.84 8.84 -14.18
N VAL A 319 -8.58 8.13 -13.08
CA VAL A 319 -8.04 8.72 -11.84
C VAL A 319 -6.69 9.38 -12.11
N MET A 320 -5.82 8.69 -12.85
CA MET A 320 -4.52 9.20 -13.24
C MET A 320 -4.62 10.48 -14.09
N LEU A 321 -5.52 10.53 -15.07
CA LEU A 321 -5.77 11.76 -15.84
C LEU A 321 -6.20 12.91 -14.92
N GLY A 322 -7.10 12.65 -13.96
CA GLY A 322 -7.50 13.64 -12.97
C GLY A 322 -6.33 14.15 -12.11
N MET A 323 -5.47 13.24 -11.65
CA MET A 323 -4.26 13.58 -10.88
C MET A 323 -3.26 14.37 -11.72
N TRP A 324 -3.11 14.03 -13.00
CA TRP A 324 -2.25 14.73 -13.93
C TRP A 324 -2.71 16.16 -14.19
N VAL A 325 -4.02 16.37 -14.43
CA VAL A 325 -4.64 17.70 -14.57
C VAL A 325 -4.44 18.53 -13.31
N ARG A 326 -4.59 17.92 -12.12
CA ARG A 326 -4.35 18.62 -10.84
C ARG A 326 -2.87 18.97 -10.62
N SER A 327 -1.96 18.18 -11.19
CA SER A 327 -0.50 18.32 -11.21
C SER A 327 0.16 18.65 -9.86
N LYS A 328 -0.45 18.18 -8.75
CA LYS A 328 0.02 18.46 -7.40
C LYS A 328 0.81 17.27 -6.87
N THR A 329 2.06 17.52 -6.46
CA THR A 329 2.87 16.54 -5.75
C THR A 329 2.20 16.16 -4.44
N PHE A 330 2.22 14.87 -4.11
CA PHE A 330 1.52 14.33 -2.95
C PHE A 330 2.40 13.34 -2.18
N LEU A 331 2.12 13.16 -0.88
CA LEU A 331 2.83 12.21 -0.04
C LEU A 331 2.42 10.79 -0.41
N PHE A 332 3.39 9.99 -0.89
CA PHE A 332 3.17 8.62 -1.34
C PHE A 332 3.39 7.61 -0.21
N THR A 333 4.48 7.74 0.53
CA THR A 333 4.77 6.94 1.74
C THR A 333 5.70 7.71 2.67
N PHE A 334 5.78 7.28 3.93
CA PHE A 334 6.74 7.79 4.90
C PHE A 334 7.21 6.66 5.81
N TYR A 335 8.39 6.83 6.38
CA TYR A 335 8.91 5.96 7.43
C TYR A 335 9.79 6.77 8.37
N ALA A 336 9.98 6.25 9.58
CA ALA A 336 10.94 6.81 10.52
C ALA A 336 12.09 5.82 10.69
N LEU A 337 13.32 6.27 10.49
CA LEU A 337 14.51 5.48 10.75
C LEU A 337 15.36 6.21 11.80
N ARG A 338 15.62 5.56 12.93
CA ARG A 338 16.37 6.17 14.06
C ARG A 338 15.86 7.57 14.42
N ASN A 339 14.54 7.71 14.54
CA ASN A 339 13.82 8.98 14.78
C ASN A 339 13.93 10.06 13.67
N HIS A 340 14.57 9.78 12.54
CA HIS A 340 14.54 10.64 11.36
C HIS A 340 13.33 10.34 10.49
N LEU A 341 12.55 11.37 10.14
CA LEU A 341 11.36 11.24 9.30
C LEU A 341 11.75 11.32 7.83
N CYS A 342 11.51 10.26 7.08
CA CYS A 342 11.77 10.18 5.65
C CYS A 342 10.44 10.11 4.89
N GLN A 343 10.35 10.78 3.75
CA GLN A 343 9.15 10.77 2.93
C GLN A 343 9.47 10.48 1.47
N THR A 344 8.55 9.77 0.81
CA THR A 344 8.51 9.68 -0.64
C THR A 344 7.35 10.51 -1.14
N TRP A 345 7.63 11.47 -2.01
CA TRP A 345 6.62 12.27 -2.68
C TRP A 345 6.45 11.78 -4.11
N ALA A 346 5.21 11.63 -4.54
CA ALA A 346 4.91 11.26 -5.92
C ALA A 346 4.48 12.48 -6.71
N VAL A 347 5.07 12.64 -7.90
CA VAL A 347 4.60 13.57 -8.92
C VAL A 347 3.60 12.82 -9.80
N PRO A 348 2.37 13.33 -10.01
CA PRO A 348 1.36 12.66 -10.82
C PRO A 348 1.64 12.81 -12.33
N ARG A 349 2.78 12.27 -12.76
CA ARG A 349 3.22 12.17 -14.16
C ARG A 349 3.74 10.76 -14.38
N LEU A 350 3.33 10.12 -15.47
CA LEU A 350 3.82 8.78 -15.82
C LEU A 350 5.04 8.83 -16.74
N GLY A 351 5.76 7.72 -16.88
CA GLY A 351 6.96 7.63 -17.71
C GLY A 351 6.75 8.03 -19.18
N PHE A 352 5.55 7.80 -19.73
CA PHE A 352 5.19 8.26 -21.08
C PHE A 352 4.89 9.77 -21.16
N HIS A 353 4.65 10.43 -20.04
CA HIS A 353 4.67 11.90 -19.96
C HIS A 353 6.13 12.36 -19.83
N ASN A 354 6.92 12.08 -20.88
CA ASN A 354 8.30 12.48 -21.15
C ASN A 354 9.13 12.88 -19.90
N GLU A 355 10.10 12.04 -19.49
CA GLU A 355 11.06 12.34 -18.40
C GLU A 355 11.77 13.71 -18.54
N ALA A 356 11.84 14.26 -19.75
CA ALA A 356 12.34 15.63 -19.99
C ALA A 356 11.51 16.71 -19.27
N LEU A 357 10.24 16.45 -18.95
CA LEU A 357 9.30 17.39 -18.32
C LEU A 357 9.53 17.63 -16.82
N ASN A 358 10.46 16.93 -16.17
CA ASN A 358 10.83 17.21 -14.76
C ASN A 358 12.30 17.64 -14.56
N GLY A 359 13.13 17.61 -15.61
CA GLY A 359 14.55 17.96 -15.52
C GLY A 359 15.35 17.12 -14.50
N GLY A 360 14.88 15.92 -14.13
CA GLY A 360 15.46 15.13 -13.05
C GLY A 360 15.23 15.73 -11.67
N GLY A 361 14.09 16.37 -11.43
CA GLY A 361 13.77 17.02 -10.16
C GLY A 361 14.18 18.49 -10.13
N THR A 362 15.07 18.94 -11.02
CA THR A 362 15.50 20.34 -11.10
C THR A 362 14.34 21.29 -11.37
N LEU A 363 13.39 20.93 -12.25
CA LEU A 363 12.20 21.76 -12.47
C LEU A 363 11.30 21.83 -11.23
N PHE A 364 11.26 20.77 -10.42
CA PHE A 364 10.50 20.76 -9.18
C PHE A 364 11.13 21.69 -8.13
N VAL A 365 12.44 21.60 -7.94
CA VAL A 365 13.20 22.46 -7.02
C VAL A 365 13.12 23.93 -7.46
N ASN A 366 13.34 24.22 -8.74
CA ASN A 366 13.28 25.59 -9.28
C ASN A 366 11.88 26.21 -9.12
N LYS A 367 10.81 25.40 -9.20
CA LYS A 367 9.43 25.85 -8.98
C LYS A 367 9.12 26.12 -7.50
N HIS A 368 9.92 25.59 -6.57
CA HIS A 368 9.72 25.73 -5.13
C HIS A 368 11.02 26.18 -4.45
N PRO A 369 11.44 27.45 -4.63
CA PRO A 369 12.71 27.96 -4.09
C PRO A 369 12.77 27.95 -2.56
N ASP A 370 11.61 28.06 -1.88
CA ASP A 370 11.51 28.09 -0.41
C ASP A 370 11.39 26.70 0.25
N LEU A 371 11.82 25.64 -0.45
CA LEU A 371 11.77 24.28 0.09
C LEU A 371 12.62 24.18 1.36
N ARG A 372 11.97 23.84 2.48
CA ARG A 372 12.64 23.59 3.76
C ARG A 372 13.19 22.17 3.88
N VAL A 373 13.06 21.37 2.83
CA VAL A 373 13.47 19.96 2.81
C VAL A 373 14.27 19.66 1.56
N ARG A 374 15.27 18.80 1.72
CA ARG A 374 16.12 18.30 0.64
C ARG A 374 15.36 17.28 -0.22
N VAL A 375 15.34 17.51 -1.53
CA VAL A 375 14.88 16.55 -2.52
C VAL A 375 16.07 15.72 -3.00
N VAL A 376 15.93 14.40 -2.96
CA VAL A 376 17.00 13.45 -3.30
C VAL A 376 16.48 12.40 -4.28
N HIS A 377 17.20 12.20 -5.39
CA HIS A 377 16.91 11.15 -6.36
C HIS A 377 17.73 9.87 -6.13
N GLY A 378 18.89 9.95 -5.47
CA GLY A 378 19.80 8.82 -5.23
C GLY A 378 20.41 8.20 -6.48
N ASN A 379 20.39 8.92 -7.60
CA ASN A 379 20.96 8.44 -8.85
C ASN A 379 22.48 8.29 -8.75
N THR A 380 23.13 9.09 -7.91
CA THR A 380 24.58 9.02 -7.66
C THR A 380 24.96 7.72 -6.96
N LEU A 381 24.23 7.33 -5.90
CA LEU A 381 24.44 6.03 -5.25
C LEU A 381 24.07 4.87 -6.19
N THR A 382 23.05 5.04 -7.04
CA THR A 382 22.71 4.03 -8.05
C THR A 382 23.86 3.83 -9.04
N ALA A 383 24.50 4.91 -9.51
CA ALA A 383 25.68 4.83 -10.37
C ALA A 383 26.83 4.13 -9.65
N ALA A 384 27.10 4.50 -8.40
CA ALA A 384 28.13 3.89 -7.58
C ALA A 384 27.95 2.37 -7.41
N VAL A 385 26.73 1.92 -7.12
CA VAL A 385 26.41 0.48 -6.99
C VAL A 385 26.68 -0.26 -8.30
N ILE A 386 26.26 0.31 -9.44
CA ILE A 386 26.50 -0.31 -10.75
C ILE A 386 28.00 -0.40 -11.04
N LEU A 387 28.73 0.70 -10.82
CA LEU A 387 30.17 0.79 -11.11
C LEU A 387 31.00 -0.15 -10.23
N ASN A 388 30.62 -0.34 -8.96
CA ASN A 388 31.27 -1.31 -8.07
C ASN A 388 30.95 -2.76 -8.43
N GLY A 389 29.84 -3.02 -9.14
CA GLY A 389 29.54 -4.33 -9.72
C GLY A 389 30.32 -4.65 -11.00
N VAL A 390 31.02 -3.68 -11.59
CA VAL A 390 31.84 -3.90 -12.79
C VAL A 390 33.21 -4.45 -12.40
N PRO A 391 33.71 -5.55 -13.03
CA PRO A 391 35.04 -6.09 -12.77
C PRO A 391 36.15 -5.05 -12.90
N LYS A 392 37.10 -5.03 -11.95
CA LYS A 392 38.14 -3.98 -11.87
C LYS A 392 39.11 -3.98 -13.06
N ASP A 393 39.30 -5.13 -13.70
CA ASP A 393 40.22 -5.37 -14.82
C ASP A 393 39.56 -5.17 -16.20
N VAL A 394 38.27 -4.81 -16.23
CA VAL A 394 37.52 -4.64 -17.48
C VAL A 394 38.19 -3.62 -18.40
N LYS A 395 38.28 -3.96 -19.69
CA LYS A 395 38.85 -3.08 -20.72
C LYS A 395 37.79 -2.47 -21.64
N GLU A 396 36.65 -3.14 -21.78
CA GLU A 396 35.57 -2.72 -22.64
C GLU A 396 34.20 -3.07 -22.03
N VAL A 397 33.25 -2.14 -22.13
CA VAL A 397 31.88 -2.28 -21.63
C VAL A 397 30.89 -1.86 -22.72
N PHE A 398 29.82 -2.63 -22.87
CA PHE A 398 28.68 -2.25 -23.70
C PHE A 398 27.57 -1.66 -22.83
N LEU A 399 27.15 -0.43 -23.15
CA LEU A 399 26.22 0.35 -22.34
C LEU A 399 24.95 0.69 -23.12
N ILE A 400 23.84 0.13 -22.65
CA ILE A 400 22.50 0.48 -23.14
C ILE A 400 21.98 1.69 -22.36
N GLY A 401 21.30 2.61 -23.06
CA GLY A 401 20.78 3.82 -22.42
C GLY A 401 21.90 4.80 -22.02
N ALA A 402 23.02 4.77 -22.73
CA ALA A 402 24.22 5.58 -22.45
C ALA A 402 23.97 7.11 -22.48
N THR A 403 22.87 7.56 -23.10
CA THR A 403 22.48 8.97 -23.16
C THR A 403 21.48 9.39 -22.08
N SER A 404 21.07 8.45 -21.21
CA SER A 404 20.28 8.76 -20.00
C SER A 404 21.15 9.44 -18.94
N LYS A 405 20.54 9.99 -17.88
CA LYS A 405 21.28 10.63 -16.76
C LYS A 405 22.26 9.66 -16.12
N LEU A 406 21.80 8.44 -15.84
CA LEU A 406 22.60 7.37 -15.23
C LEU A 406 23.65 6.83 -16.20
N GLY A 407 23.24 6.51 -17.42
CA GLY A 407 24.14 6.00 -18.46
C GLY A 407 25.26 6.98 -18.81
N ARG A 408 24.96 8.27 -18.92
CA ARG A 408 25.96 9.32 -19.14
C ARG A 408 27.03 9.30 -18.04
N ALA A 409 26.61 9.25 -16.78
CA ALA A 409 27.54 9.29 -15.65
C ALA A 409 28.43 8.05 -15.59
N ILE A 410 27.85 6.86 -15.80
CA ILE A 410 28.58 5.59 -15.90
C ILE A 410 29.58 5.65 -17.05
N ALA A 411 29.18 6.13 -18.23
CA ALA A 411 30.05 6.25 -19.39
C ALA A 411 31.24 7.17 -19.10
N LEU A 412 31.00 8.36 -18.55
CA LEU A 412 32.04 9.32 -18.20
C LEU A 412 32.99 8.77 -17.13
N TYR A 413 32.47 8.12 -16.10
CA TYR A 413 33.27 7.52 -15.03
C TYR A 413 34.21 6.42 -15.58
N LEU A 414 33.67 5.46 -16.33
CA LEU A 414 34.45 4.36 -16.91
C LEU A 414 35.49 4.86 -17.93
N CYS A 415 35.11 5.85 -18.74
CA CYS A 415 35.97 6.51 -19.71
C CYS A 415 37.20 7.16 -19.04
N ARG A 416 37.01 7.87 -17.92
CA ARG A 416 38.10 8.46 -17.11
C ARG A 416 39.02 7.40 -16.48
N ARG A 417 38.55 6.16 -16.33
CA ARG A 417 39.35 5.00 -15.92
C ARG A 417 40.06 4.30 -17.08
N GLY A 418 39.96 4.83 -18.30
CA GLY A 418 40.54 4.22 -19.50
C GLY A 418 39.82 2.95 -19.98
N VAL A 419 38.56 2.75 -19.57
CA VAL A 419 37.71 1.66 -20.06
C VAL A 419 36.97 2.12 -21.31
N ARG A 420 37.03 1.33 -22.38
CA ARG A 420 36.32 1.61 -23.63
C ARG A 420 34.82 1.36 -23.46
N VAL A 421 33.99 2.38 -23.65
CA VAL A 421 32.53 2.32 -23.48
C VAL A 421 31.85 2.37 -24.85
N LEU A 422 31.25 1.26 -25.25
CA LEU A 422 30.43 1.14 -26.44
C LEU A 422 29.00 1.64 -26.11
N MET A 423 28.71 2.89 -26.47
CA MET A 423 27.47 3.60 -26.16
C MET A 423 26.38 3.30 -27.21
N LEU A 424 25.38 2.50 -26.86
CA LEU A 424 24.26 2.23 -27.76
C LEU A 424 23.32 3.45 -27.87
N THR A 425 23.39 4.17 -28.98
CA THR A 425 22.52 5.31 -29.29
C THR A 425 22.43 5.59 -30.79
N LEU A 426 21.21 5.84 -31.26
CA LEU A 426 20.97 6.30 -32.63
C LEU A 426 21.24 7.81 -32.80
N SER A 427 21.19 8.59 -31.71
CA SER A 427 21.41 10.04 -31.74
C SER A 427 22.91 10.36 -31.66
N VAL A 428 23.46 10.81 -32.78
CA VAL A 428 24.84 11.30 -32.89
C VAL A 428 25.05 12.56 -32.04
N GLU A 429 24.09 13.48 -32.06
CA GLU A 429 24.15 14.73 -31.29
C GLU A 429 24.26 14.47 -29.79
N ARG A 430 23.44 13.56 -29.24
CA ARG A 430 23.50 13.18 -27.81
C ARG A 430 24.82 12.51 -27.48
N PHE A 431 25.35 11.66 -28.36
CA PHE A 431 26.67 11.05 -28.18
C PHE A 431 27.78 12.10 -28.14
N GLN A 432 27.85 12.97 -29.15
CA GLN A 432 28.87 14.01 -29.25
C GLN A 432 28.82 14.98 -28.07
N LYS A 433 27.62 15.32 -27.59
CA LYS A 433 27.45 16.13 -26.38
C LYS A 433 28.15 15.48 -25.19
N ILE A 434 27.89 14.20 -24.93
CA ILE A 434 28.51 13.47 -23.82
C ILE A 434 30.02 13.29 -24.03
N GLN A 435 30.45 13.02 -25.27
CA GLN A 435 31.87 12.89 -25.60
C GLN A 435 32.66 14.16 -25.27
N LYS A 436 32.11 15.33 -25.58
CA LYS A 436 32.72 16.64 -25.27
C LYS A 436 32.83 16.93 -23.77
N GLU A 437 32.03 16.26 -22.94
CA GLU A 437 32.09 16.40 -21.48
C GLU A 437 33.24 15.60 -20.85
N ALA A 438 33.77 14.60 -21.57
CA ALA A 438 34.97 13.88 -21.13
C ALA A 438 36.23 14.74 -21.39
N PRO A 439 37.25 14.68 -20.51
CA PRO A 439 38.54 15.30 -20.78
C PRO A 439 39.11 14.80 -22.10
N SER A 440 39.81 15.68 -22.84
CA SER A 440 40.28 15.43 -24.21
C SER A 440 41.03 14.11 -24.38
N GLU A 441 41.87 13.76 -23.41
CA GLU A 441 42.66 12.51 -23.38
C GLU A 441 41.81 11.23 -23.27
N PHE A 442 40.62 11.34 -22.68
CA PHE A 442 39.72 10.22 -22.47
C PHE A 442 38.62 10.09 -23.52
N GLN A 443 38.34 11.14 -24.33
CA GLN A 443 37.24 11.12 -25.31
C GLN A 443 37.27 9.91 -26.28
N LYS A 444 38.47 9.39 -26.58
CA LYS A 444 38.70 8.20 -27.41
C LYS A 444 38.08 6.91 -26.84
N TYR A 445 37.83 6.86 -25.53
CA TYR A 445 37.24 5.69 -24.87
C TYR A 445 35.71 5.65 -25.02
N LEU A 446 35.06 6.75 -25.43
CA LEU A 446 33.63 6.77 -25.72
C LEU A 446 33.40 6.47 -27.20
N VAL A 447 32.68 5.39 -27.50
CA VAL A 447 32.46 4.92 -28.86
C VAL A 447 30.96 4.77 -29.11
N GLN A 448 30.43 5.49 -30.10
CA GLN A 448 29.03 5.32 -30.50
C GLN A 448 28.84 3.98 -31.23
N VAL A 449 27.81 3.24 -30.83
CA VAL A 449 27.34 2.05 -31.55
C VAL A 449 25.83 2.12 -31.75
N THR A 450 25.34 1.56 -32.85
CA THR A 450 23.91 1.64 -33.24
C THR A 450 23.20 0.30 -33.26
N LYS A 451 23.94 -0.80 -33.13
CA LYS A 451 23.43 -2.17 -33.19
C LYS A 451 24.06 -3.04 -32.10
N TYR A 452 23.33 -4.05 -31.64
CA TYR A 452 23.83 -5.00 -30.63
C TYR A 452 25.00 -5.86 -31.14
N ASN A 453 25.10 -6.12 -32.44
CA ASN A 453 26.21 -6.92 -33.02
C ASN A 453 27.59 -6.34 -32.73
N PHE A 454 27.72 -5.03 -32.49
CA PHE A 454 28.98 -4.41 -32.09
C PHE A 454 29.47 -4.86 -30.71
N ALA A 455 28.59 -5.47 -29.90
CA ALA A 455 28.90 -5.99 -28.57
C ALA A 455 29.15 -7.51 -28.56
N GLN A 456 29.22 -8.17 -29.71
CA GLN A 456 29.33 -9.64 -29.81
C GLN A 456 30.55 -10.24 -29.08
N HIS A 457 31.60 -9.44 -28.87
CA HIS A 457 32.81 -9.83 -28.14
C HIS A 457 32.94 -9.14 -26.78
N CYS A 458 31.96 -8.31 -26.40
CA CYS A 458 31.99 -7.58 -25.14
C CYS A 458 31.53 -8.50 -24.00
N LYS A 459 32.42 -8.72 -23.03
CA LYS A 459 32.18 -9.61 -21.89
C LYS A 459 31.31 -8.98 -20.80
N THR A 460 31.27 -7.64 -20.74
CA THR A 460 30.56 -6.92 -19.67
C THR A 460 29.49 -6.01 -20.25
N TRP A 461 28.24 -6.26 -19.87
CA TRP A 461 27.08 -5.52 -20.32
C TRP A 461 26.41 -4.83 -19.15
N ILE A 462 26.19 -3.51 -19.28
CA ILE A 462 25.40 -2.76 -18.31
C ILE A 462 24.00 -2.59 -18.88
N VAL A 463 23.05 -3.34 -18.32
CA VAL A 463 21.64 -3.38 -18.73
C VAL A 463 20.74 -2.84 -17.62
N GLY A 464 19.78 -1.99 -17.97
CA GLY A 464 18.99 -1.19 -17.03
C GLY A 464 17.86 -1.93 -16.29
N LYS A 465 18.00 -3.20 -15.92
CA LYS A 465 16.97 -3.92 -15.17
C LYS A 465 17.56 -4.89 -14.15
N TRP A 466 17.26 -4.66 -12.87
CA TRP A 466 17.45 -5.63 -11.80
C TRP A 466 16.22 -5.61 -10.87
N LEU A 467 15.74 -6.80 -10.51
CA LEU A 467 14.50 -7.07 -9.76
C LEU A 467 14.83 -8.04 -8.62
N THR A 468 15.20 -7.54 -7.45
CA THR A 468 15.21 -8.33 -6.19
C THR A 468 14.88 -7.45 -4.99
N GLY A 469 14.33 -8.07 -3.94
CA GLY A 469 13.63 -7.46 -2.80
C GLY A 469 14.51 -6.79 -1.74
N VAL A 470 15.46 -5.93 -2.13
CA VAL A 470 16.24 -5.08 -1.22
C VAL A 470 15.93 -3.60 -1.51
N VAL A 471 16.21 -2.69 -0.57
CA VAL A 471 16.02 -1.24 -0.76
C VAL A 471 16.72 -0.81 -2.05
N HIS A 472 15.99 -0.19 -2.98
CA HIS A 472 16.57 0.34 -4.21
C HIS A 472 17.71 1.32 -3.90
N ALA A 473 18.83 1.22 -4.62
CA ALA A 473 20.00 2.09 -4.44
C ALA A 473 19.64 3.59 -4.51
N CYS A 474 18.67 3.97 -5.36
CA CYS A 474 18.17 5.33 -5.44
C CYS A 474 17.46 5.79 -4.16
N HIS A 475 16.71 4.91 -3.51
CA HIS A 475 16.08 5.23 -2.24
C HIS A 475 17.10 5.23 -1.09
N ALA A 476 18.05 4.29 -1.10
CA ALA A 476 19.17 4.27 -0.15
C ALA A 476 20.06 5.53 -0.27
N GLY A 477 20.16 6.14 -1.46
CA GLY A 477 20.88 7.39 -1.65
C GLY A 477 20.32 8.54 -0.82
N GLY A 478 18.99 8.61 -0.69
CA GLY A 478 18.30 9.52 0.23
C GLY A 478 18.70 9.31 1.69
N LEU A 479 18.84 8.04 2.10
CA LEU A 479 19.29 7.70 3.44
C LEU A 479 20.74 8.13 3.69
N VAL A 480 21.66 7.84 2.77
CA VAL A 480 23.06 8.25 2.88
C VAL A 480 23.17 9.77 2.96
N HIS A 481 22.43 10.49 2.10
CA HIS A 481 22.40 11.95 2.09
C HIS A 481 21.96 12.55 3.44
N MET A 482 21.01 11.89 4.11
CA MET A 482 20.54 12.27 5.44
C MET A 482 21.58 11.96 6.52
N LEU A 483 22.17 10.76 6.51
CA LEU A 483 23.12 10.31 7.53
C LEU A 483 24.44 11.10 7.49
N GLU A 484 24.86 11.52 6.30
CA GLU A 484 26.04 12.36 6.10
C GLU A 484 25.77 13.86 6.31
N GLY A 485 24.52 14.25 6.58
CA GLY A 485 24.16 15.65 6.83
C GLY A 485 24.32 16.57 5.61
N TRP A 486 24.28 16.04 4.40
CA TRP A 486 24.41 16.86 3.20
C TRP A 486 23.19 17.78 3.01
N GLU A 487 23.45 19.06 2.71
CA GLU A 487 22.40 20.09 2.68
C GLU A 487 21.85 20.41 1.28
N HIS A 488 22.58 20.04 0.23
CA HIS A 488 22.18 20.27 -1.16
C HIS A 488 20.99 19.39 -1.60
N HIS A 489 20.38 19.76 -2.73
CA HIS A 489 19.47 18.86 -3.44
C HIS A 489 20.26 17.93 -4.36
N GLU A 490 19.99 16.63 -4.32
CA GLU A 490 20.52 15.69 -5.32
C GLU A 490 19.47 15.48 -6.41
N VAL A 491 19.43 16.43 -7.34
CA VAL A 491 18.53 16.46 -8.50
C VAL A 491 19.31 16.82 -9.76
N GLY A 492 18.76 16.47 -10.93
CA GLY A 492 19.34 16.82 -12.22
C GLY A 492 20.37 15.81 -12.72
N ALA A 493 21.46 16.32 -13.31
CA ALA A 493 22.55 15.50 -13.81
C ALA A 493 23.39 14.96 -12.64
N ILE A 494 23.88 13.72 -12.76
CA ILE A 494 24.78 13.13 -11.78
C ILE A 494 26.15 13.81 -11.89
N ASP A 495 26.65 14.26 -10.74
CA ASP A 495 28.04 14.69 -10.56
C ASP A 495 28.93 13.45 -10.46
N VAL A 496 29.78 13.26 -11.48
CA VAL A 496 30.65 12.08 -11.60
C VAL A 496 31.71 12.05 -10.51
N ASP A 497 32.13 13.22 -10.01
CA ASP A 497 33.22 13.34 -9.03
C ASP A 497 32.75 12.96 -7.61
N ARG A 498 31.43 12.90 -7.40
CA ARG A 498 30.83 12.50 -6.12
C ARG A 498 30.52 11.01 -6.02
N ILE A 499 30.65 10.24 -7.10
CA ILE A 499 30.27 8.82 -7.13
C ILE A 499 31.02 8.02 -6.05
N ASP A 500 32.34 8.16 -5.99
CA ASP A 500 33.17 7.42 -5.02
C ASP A 500 32.90 7.91 -3.60
N LEU A 501 32.74 9.22 -3.39
CA LEU A 501 32.39 9.78 -2.08
C LEU A 501 31.07 9.21 -1.55
N VAL A 502 30.05 9.11 -2.41
CA VAL A 502 28.73 8.58 -2.04
C VAL A 502 28.80 7.07 -1.78
N TRP A 503 29.60 6.34 -2.55
CA TRP A 503 29.86 4.91 -2.30
C TRP A 503 30.49 4.67 -0.93
N GLU A 504 31.60 5.36 -0.63
CA GLU A 504 32.31 5.22 0.64
C GLU A 504 31.42 5.60 1.83
N ALA A 505 30.60 6.64 1.68
CA ALA A 505 29.59 7.00 2.68
C ALA A 505 28.56 5.88 2.92
N ALA A 506 28.05 5.26 1.86
CA ALA A 506 27.13 4.13 1.98
C ALA A 506 27.76 2.97 2.75
N MET A 507 29.02 2.62 2.43
CA MET A 507 29.77 1.56 3.10
C MET A 507 30.03 1.89 4.58
N ARG A 508 30.40 3.13 4.93
CA ARG A 508 30.57 3.57 6.33
C ARG A 508 29.30 3.40 7.16
N HIS A 509 28.13 3.57 6.54
CA HIS A 509 26.83 3.37 7.18
C HIS A 509 26.36 1.91 7.17
N GLY A 510 27.19 0.97 6.72
CA GLY A 510 26.91 -0.47 6.73
C GLY A 510 25.97 -0.92 5.63
N LEU A 511 25.79 -0.13 4.56
CA LEU A 511 25.12 -0.60 3.35
C LEU A 511 26.08 -1.48 2.55
N SER A 512 25.55 -2.50 1.91
CA SER A 512 26.30 -3.37 1.00
C SER A 512 25.48 -3.64 -0.26
N SER A 513 26.15 -3.92 -1.38
CA SER A 513 25.46 -4.33 -2.59
C SER A 513 24.99 -5.78 -2.47
N VAL A 514 23.86 -6.12 -3.08
CA VAL A 514 23.34 -7.50 -3.07
C VAL A 514 24.34 -8.49 -3.69
N SER A 515 25.15 -8.04 -4.66
CA SER A 515 26.22 -8.84 -5.25
C SER A 515 27.31 -9.26 -4.26
N SER A 516 27.50 -8.51 -3.17
CA SER A 516 28.49 -8.84 -2.14
C SER A 516 28.00 -9.87 -1.11
N LEU A 517 26.73 -10.29 -1.19
CA LEU A 517 26.14 -11.31 -0.31
C LEU A 517 26.14 -12.71 -0.94
N THR A 518 26.53 -12.81 -2.21
CA THR A 518 26.56 -14.07 -2.98
C THR A 518 27.96 -14.64 -3.16
N ASP A 519 28.98 -13.95 -2.65
CA ASP A 519 30.35 -14.44 -2.45
C ASP A 519 30.54 -14.73 -0.96
#